data_AF-A0A103YMR0-F1
#
_entry.id   AF-A0A103YMR0-F1
#
_cell.length_a   1.000
_cell.length_b   1.000
_cell.length_c   1.000
_cell.angle_alpha   90.00
_cell.angle_beta   90.00
_cell.angle_gamma   90.00
#
_symmetry.space_group_name_H-M   'P 1'
#
loop_
_entity.id
_entity.type
_entity.pdbx_description
1 polymer ?
#
loop_
_entity_poly.entity_id
_entity_poly.type
_entity_poly.pdbx_seq_one_letter_code
_entity_poly.pdbx_strand_id
1 'polypeptide(L)'
;MVVVMEVDVVVVEEVVVVAGGGGGGRCCTRMATYRDTVRQFIKGTDGFSGAFAECLCGSPNLYQEGGRKPWNSINFVCAHDGFTLADLVTYNDKHNLANGEDNKDGESHNNSWNCGQEGEFVSISVKRLRKRQMRNFFLCLMVSQGVPMIHMGDEYGHTKGGNNNTYCHDNYMNYFQWDKKEESSSDFFRFCRLITNFRHECEALGLDDFPTAERLQWHGHVPGTPDWSETSRFVAFTMMDSVKGELYIAFNTSHLPVMVTLPERTGYKWEPLVDTSKPAPFDFLTPDLPERELAIEQYAHFLDANLYPMLNYSSIILLLTPDLTA
;
A
#
# COMPACT_ATOMS: atom_id res chain seq x y z
N MET A 1 -7.19 31.32 -39.68
CA MET A 1 -7.76 30.43 -38.64
C MET A 1 -6.66 29.48 -38.23
N VAL A 2 -5.96 29.79 -37.12
CA VAL A 2 -5.02 28.84 -36.52
C VAL A 2 -5.83 28.03 -35.53
N VAL A 3 -5.92 26.72 -35.73
CA VAL A 3 -6.44 25.81 -34.70
C VAL A 3 -5.30 25.61 -33.72
N VAL A 4 -5.37 26.29 -32.58
CA VAL A 4 -4.53 25.95 -31.43
C VAL A 4 -5.10 24.66 -30.87
N MET A 5 -4.46 23.54 -31.16
CA MET A 5 -4.61 22.35 -30.32
C MET A 5 -3.79 22.62 -29.07
N GLU A 6 -4.47 22.93 -27.97
CA GLU A 6 -3.86 22.79 -26.65
C GLU A 6 -3.52 21.31 -26.47
N VAL A 7 -2.24 21.03 -26.25
CA VAL A 7 -1.76 19.70 -25.88
C VAL A 7 -1.61 19.75 -24.38
N ASP A 8 -2.53 19.11 -23.65
CA ASP A 8 -2.49 19.03 -22.20
C ASP A 8 -1.28 18.19 -21.75
N VAL A 9 -0.19 18.85 -21.40
CA VAL A 9 1.04 18.21 -20.93
C VAL A 9 0.98 18.05 -19.41
N VAL A 10 0.88 16.81 -18.95
CA VAL A 10 1.10 16.47 -17.54
C VAL A 10 2.59 16.55 -17.23
N VAL A 11 2.97 17.49 -16.35
CA VAL A 11 4.35 17.65 -15.88
C VAL A 11 4.49 17.01 -14.50
N VAL A 12 5.46 16.11 -14.36
CA VAL A 12 5.88 15.51 -13.08
C VAL A 12 7.34 15.89 -12.84
N GLU A 13 7.62 16.46 -11.68
CA GLU A 13 8.96 16.94 -11.31
C GLU A 13 9.59 16.05 -10.23
N GLU A 14 10.68 15.37 -10.56
CA GLU A 14 11.60 14.82 -9.55
C GLU A 14 12.58 15.90 -9.10
N VAL A 15 12.24 16.61 -8.02
CA VAL A 15 13.02 17.74 -7.51
C VAL A 15 14.04 17.27 -6.47
N VAL A 16 15.24 16.89 -6.90
CA VAL A 16 16.35 16.54 -6.01
C VAL A 16 17.39 17.66 -5.98
N VAL A 17 17.74 18.15 -4.78
CA VAL A 17 18.86 19.08 -4.58
C VAL A 17 20.05 18.31 -4.04
N VAL A 18 20.93 17.86 -4.93
CA VAL A 18 22.31 17.51 -4.56
C VAL A 18 22.98 18.82 -4.11
N ALA A 19 23.45 18.86 -2.86
CA ALA A 19 23.66 20.11 -2.14
C ALA A 19 24.69 21.06 -2.80
N GLY A 20 24.21 22.15 -3.40
CA GLY A 20 25.07 23.06 -4.18
C GLY A 20 24.52 24.46 -4.49
N GLY A 21 23.45 24.94 -3.84
CA GLY A 21 22.92 26.28 -4.08
C GLY A 21 21.77 26.69 -3.16
N GLY A 22 21.81 27.93 -2.66
CA GLY A 22 20.77 28.48 -1.78
C GLY A 22 19.64 29.16 -2.56
N GLY A 23 18.48 28.51 -2.67
CA GLY A 23 17.26 29.10 -3.21
C GLY A 23 16.12 28.09 -3.38
N GLY A 24 14.95 28.36 -2.81
CA GLY A 24 13.70 27.62 -3.12
C GLY A 24 13.54 26.21 -2.54
N GLY A 25 14.44 25.72 -1.68
CA GLY A 25 14.35 24.37 -1.10
C GLY A 25 13.12 24.15 -0.23
N ARG A 26 12.03 23.61 -0.81
CA ARG A 26 10.86 23.11 -0.05
C ARG A 26 9.97 22.05 -0.73
N CYS A 27 10.13 21.77 -2.04
CA CYS A 27 9.37 20.69 -2.70
C CYS A 27 10.01 19.30 -2.56
N CYS A 28 11.34 19.22 -2.46
CA CYS A 28 12.13 18.00 -2.60
C CYS A 28 11.77 16.89 -1.61
N THR A 29 11.40 17.27 -0.37
CA THR A 29 11.04 16.33 0.69
C THR A 29 9.74 15.56 0.42
N ARG A 30 8.83 16.10 -0.40
CA ARG A 30 7.42 15.68 -0.40
C ARG A 30 7.16 14.23 -0.80
N MET A 31 7.69 13.79 -1.94
CA MET A 31 7.40 12.44 -2.45
C MET A 31 8.15 11.36 -1.64
N ALA A 32 9.36 11.68 -1.19
CA ALA A 32 10.13 10.82 -0.27
C ALA A 32 9.41 10.62 1.08
N THR A 33 8.72 11.65 1.61
CA THR A 33 7.91 11.51 2.84
C THR A 33 6.82 10.44 2.73
N TYR A 34 6.16 10.28 1.57
CA TYR A 34 5.19 9.19 1.37
C TYR A 34 5.89 7.83 1.46
N ARG A 35 6.95 7.65 0.63
CA ARG A 35 7.76 6.42 0.56
C ARG A 35 8.22 5.98 1.95
N ASP A 36 8.85 6.89 2.69
CA ASP A 36 9.50 6.56 3.95
C ASP A 36 8.50 6.36 5.10
N THR A 37 7.43 7.17 5.17
CA THR A 37 6.35 6.97 6.14
C THR A 37 5.67 5.61 5.96
N VAL A 38 5.34 5.24 4.71
CA VAL A 38 4.69 3.95 4.41
C VAL A 38 5.64 2.78 4.72
N ARG A 39 6.93 2.86 4.35
CA ARG A 39 7.95 1.86 4.71
C ARG A 39 8.09 1.68 6.23
N GLN A 40 8.12 2.77 6.99
CA GLN A 40 8.25 2.72 8.45
C GLN A 40 6.97 2.20 9.13
N PHE A 41 5.78 2.63 8.72
CA PHE A 41 4.53 2.16 9.33
C PHE A 41 4.25 0.68 9.03
N ILE A 42 4.34 0.25 7.76
CA ILE A 42 3.95 -1.11 7.35
C ILE A 42 4.86 -2.20 7.94
N LYS A 43 6.14 -1.91 8.20
CA LYS A 43 7.01 -2.84 8.96
C LYS A 43 6.80 -2.82 10.48
N GLY A 44 5.95 -1.93 11.00
CA GLY A 44 5.62 -1.83 12.42
C GLY A 44 6.63 -1.01 13.24
N THR A 45 6.92 0.23 12.84
CA THR A 45 7.79 1.17 13.58
C THR A 45 6.97 2.19 14.38
N ASP A 46 7.45 2.58 15.57
CA ASP A 46 6.81 3.57 16.44
C ASP A 46 6.86 5.00 15.86
N GLY A 47 5.81 5.79 16.13
CA GLY A 47 5.68 7.19 15.75
C GLY A 47 4.98 7.47 14.41
N PHE A 48 4.66 6.45 13.61
CA PHE A 48 4.24 6.65 12.20
C PHE A 48 2.73 6.59 11.92
N SER A 49 1.87 6.27 12.89
CA SER A 49 0.43 6.09 12.68
C SER A 49 -0.27 7.34 12.11
N GLY A 50 -0.05 8.51 12.72
CA GLY A 50 -0.62 9.78 12.27
C GLY A 50 -0.09 10.21 10.89
N ALA A 51 1.23 10.12 10.68
CA ALA A 51 1.84 10.44 9.38
C ALA A 51 1.35 9.50 8.26
N PHE A 52 1.10 8.22 8.58
CA PHE A 52 0.52 7.25 7.64
C PHE A 52 -0.92 7.60 7.28
N ALA A 53 -1.73 8.07 8.24
CA ALA A 53 -3.06 8.60 7.98
C ALA A 53 -3.04 9.86 7.09
N GLU A 54 -2.06 10.76 7.26
CA GLU A 54 -1.85 11.89 6.34
C GLU A 54 -1.49 11.41 4.93
N CYS A 55 -0.63 10.39 4.80
CA CYS A 55 -0.25 9.81 3.50
C CYS A 55 -1.46 9.17 2.79
N LEU A 56 -2.31 8.45 3.53
CA LEU A 56 -3.58 7.90 3.01
C LEU A 56 -4.50 9.01 2.47
N CYS A 57 -4.52 10.19 3.10
CA CYS A 57 -5.26 11.37 2.64
C CYS A 57 -4.58 12.14 1.48
N GLY A 58 -3.47 11.65 0.91
CA GLY A 58 -2.75 12.36 -0.15
C GLY A 58 -1.86 13.51 0.35
N SER A 59 -1.42 13.42 1.61
CA SER A 59 -0.51 14.36 2.28
C SER A 59 -1.01 15.82 2.30
N PRO A 60 -2.20 16.11 2.86
CA PRO A 60 -2.71 17.48 2.98
C PRO A 60 -1.71 18.42 3.67
N ASN A 61 -1.03 17.92 4.72
CA ASN A 61 0.07 18.57 5.44
C ASN A 61 1.18 19.19 4.55
N LEU A 62 1.42 18.66 3.35
CA LEU A 62 2.48 19.09 2.44
C LEU A 62 1.95 19.80 1.18
N TYR A 63 0.64 19.76 0.92
CA TYR A 63 0.02 20.21 -0.33
C TYR A 63 -1.07 21.27 -0.16
N GLN A 64 -1.89 21.17 0.89
CA GLN A 64 -3.10 21.99 1.08
C GLN A 64 -2.79 23.47 1.31
N GLU A 65 -1.76 23.80 2.12
CA GLU A 65 -1.30 25.18 2.32
C GLU A 65 -0.84 25.86 1.02
N GLY A 66 -0.36 25.08 0.05
CA GLY A 66 0.10 25.57 -1.25
C GLY A 66 -1.00 25.69 -2.31
N GLY A 67 -2.27 25.47 -1.94
CA GLY A 67 -3.40 25.45 -2.88
C GLY A 67 -3.36 24.29 -3.90
N ARG A 68 -2.50 23.28 -3.68
CA ARG A 68 -2.37 22.09 -4.53
C ARG A 68 -3.34 21.00 -4.05
N LYS A 69 -3.73 20.11 -4.97
CA LYS A 69 -4.77 19.08 -4.79
C LYS A 69 -4.15 17.68 -4.52
N PRO A 70 -4.92 16.66 -4.10
CA PRO A 70 -4.38 15.33 -3.80
C PRO A 70 -3.62 14.72 -4.98
N TRP A 71 -4.13 14.88 -6.20
CA TRP A 71 -3.51 14.38 -7.44
C TRP A 71 -2.12 14.96 -7.74
N ASN A 72 -1.72 16.06 -7.10
CA ASN A 72 -0.35 16.57 -7.21
C ASN A 72 0.67 15.70 -6.44
N SER A 73 0.21 14.78 -5.58
CA SER A 73 1.05 13.78 -4.92
C SER A 73 1.26 12.58 -5.83
N ILE A 74 2.50 12.40 -6.30
CA ILE A 74 2.95 11.12 -6.85
C ILE A 74 3.37 10.24 -5.67
N ASN A 75 2.57 9.22 -5.39
CA ASN A 75 2.78 8.29 -4.29
C ASN A 75 3.54 7.07 -4.83
N PHE A 76 4.62 6.66 -4.17
CA PHE A 76 5.33 5.42 -4.53
C PHE A 76 5.97 4.75 -3.31
N VAL A 77 6.04 3.42 -3.34
CA VAL A 77 6.72 2.62 -2.29
C VAL A 77 8.15 2.26 -2.71
N CYS A 78 8.36 2.01 -4.00
CA CYS A 78 9.65 1.67 -4.62
C CYS A 78 9.79 2.40 -5.97
N ALA A 79 11.03 2.50 -6.44
CA ALA A 79 11.42 3.18 -7.68
C ALA A 79 12.54 2.37 -8.37
N HIS A 80 13.11 2.90 -9.46
CA HIS A 80 14.27 2.28 -10.10
C HIS A 80 15.50 2.31 -9.19
N ASP A 81 15.69 3.41 -8.47
CA ASP A 81 16.66 3.57 -7.39
C ASP A 81 16.09 3.04 -6.06
N GLY A 82 16.92 2.31 -5.32
CA GLY A 82 16.54 1.59 -4.11
C GLY A 82 16.10 0.15 -4.35
N PHE A 83 15.63 -0.50 -3.30
CA PHE A 83 15.07 -1.86 -3.36
C PHE A 83 13.76 -1.93 -4.15
N THR A 84 13.54 -3.05 -4.82
CA THR A 84 12.20 -3.48 -5.29
C THR A 84 11.28 -3.79 -4.10
N LEU A 85 9.98 -3.97 -4.37
CA LEU A 85 9.00 -4.36 -3.37
C LEU A 85 9.29 -5.73 -2.74
N ALA A 86 9.89 -6.67 -3.48
CA ALA A 86 10.28 -7.98 -2.94
C ALA A 86 11.58 -7.91 -2.12
N ASP A 87 12.53 -7.07 -2.52
CA ASP A 87 13.79 -6.87 -1.78
C ASP A 87 13.56 -6.09 -0.47
N LEU A 88 12.65 -5.12 -0.47
CA LEU A 88 12.22 -4.32 0.69
C LEU A 88 11.74 -5.19 1.88
N VAL A 89 11.19 -6.37 1.60
CA VAL A 89 10.72 -7.34 2.61
C VAL A 89 11.70 -8.51 2.84
N THR A 90 12.82 -8.55 2.11
CA THR A 90 13.78 -9.66 2.06
C THR A 90 15.16 -9.30 2.61
N TYR A 91 15.55 -8.03 2.53
CA TYR A 91 16.87 -7.54 2.93
C TYR A 91 16.76 -6.35 3.88
N ASN A 92 17.57 -6.35 4.95
CA ASN A 92 17.80 -5.18 5.79
C ASN A 92 18.89 -4.29 5.18
N ASP A 93 19.97 -4.91 4.68
CA ASP A 93 21.17 -4.23 4.20
C ASP A 93 21.31 -4.31 2.67
N LYS A 94 22.00 -3.34 2.06
CA LYS A 94 22.28 -3.35 0.61
C LYS A 94 23.42 -4.32 0.27
N HIS A 95 23.29 -4.99 -0.88
CA HIS A 95 24.23 -6.00 -1.40
C HIS A 95 24.81 -5.62 -2.76
N ASN A 96 25.26 -4.37 -2.90
CA ASN A 96 25.73 -3.77 -4.15
C ASN A 96 27.17 -4.16 -4.53
N LEU A 97 27.72 -5.24 -3.96
CA LEU A 97 29.10 -5.70 -4.25
C LEU A 97 29.35 -5.99 -5.74
N ALA A 98 28.30 -6.32 -6.50
CA ALA A 98 28.35 -6.52 -7.95
C ALA A 98 28.61 -5.22 -8.75
N ASN A 99 28.45 -4.04 -8.13
CA ASN A 99 28.65 -2.74 -8.78
C ASN A 99 30.13 -2.33 -8.86
N GLY A 100 31.00 -2.96 -8.06
CA GLY A 100 32.44 -2.68 -8.02
C GLY A 100 32.87 -1.52 -7.09
N GLU A 101 31.94 -0.86 -6.40
CA GLU A 101 32.21 0.26 -5.49
C GLU A 101 32.32 -0.15 -4.00
N ASP A 102 32.69 -1.40 -3.71
CA ASP A 102 32.77 -1.97 -2.35
C ASP A 102 31.49 -1.77 -1.49
N ASN A 103 30.30 -1.78 -2.11
CA ASN A 103 29.01 -1.53 -1.45
C ASN A 103 28.83 -0.11 -0.86
N LYS A 104 29.67 0.86 -1.27
CA LYS A 104 29.59 2.26 -0.81
C LYS A 104 28.45 3.03 -1.47
N ASP A 105 28.16 2.68 -2.73
CA ASP A 105 27.14 3.24 -3.60
C ASP A 105 25.70 2.87 -3.17
N GLY A 106 24.70 3.66 -3.57
CA GLY A 106 23.29 3.42 -3.24
C GLY A 106 22.85 3.80 -1.81
N GLU A 107 21.53 3.90 -1.60
CA GLU A 107 20.93 4.32 -0.32
C GLU A 107 21.31 3.37 0.83
N SER A 108 21.58 3.92 2.01
CA SER A 108 21.89 3.16 3.23
C SER A 108 20.68 3.06 4.17
N HIS A 109 19.79 4.05 4.17
CA HIS A 109 18.59 4.09 5.02
C HIS A 109 17.33 3.65 4.26
N ASN A 110 17.36 2.44 3.72
CA ASN A 110 16.29 1.88 2.88
C ASN A 110 14.92 1.72 3.56
N ASN A 111 14.85 1.85 4.89
CA ASN A 111 13.66 1.63 5.71
C ASN A 111 13.01 0.24 5.56
N SER A 112 13.73 -0.75 5.04
CA SER A 112 13.30 -2.14 4.81
C SER A 112 13.15 -2.98 6.09
N TRP A 113 12.68 -4.22 5.92
CA TRP A 113 12.73 -5.28 6.94
C TRP A 113 12.66 -6.68 6.32
N ASN A 114 13.67 -7.51 6.56
CA ASN A 114 13.81 -8.88 6.04
C ASN A 114 12.75 -9.91 6.48
N CYS A 115 11.77 -9.50 7.30
CA CYS A 115 10.73 -10.34 7.90
C CYS A 115 11.24 -11.45 8.85
N GLY A 116 12.47 -11.29 9.38
CA GLY A 116 13.07 -12.11 10.44
C GLY A 116 14.27 -12.97 10.03
N GLN A 117 14.56 -13.11 8.73
CA GLN A 117 15.71 -13.85 8.19
C GLN A 117 16.17 -13.16 6.89
N GLU A 118 17.47 -13.05 6.63
CA GLU A 118 18.01 -12.33 5.45
C GLU A 118 17.94 -13.20 4.17
N GLY A 119 17.64 -12.60 3.02
CA GLY A 119 17.72 -13.25 1.71
C GLY A 119 16.61 -14.27 1.42
N GLU A 120 16.73 -15.02 0.31
CA GLU A 120 15.64 -15.87 -0.23
C GLU A 120 15.44 -17.23 0.48
N PHE A 121 16.51 -17.78 1.07
CA PHE A 121 16.56 -19.16 1.58
C PHE A 121 16.06 -19.27 3.02
N VAL A 122 14.81 -18.87 3.22
CA VAL A 122 14.18 -18.68 4.54
C VAL A 122 13.00 -19.63 4.80
N SER A 123 12.62 -19.74 6.07
CA SER A 123 11.52 -20.59 6.54
C SER A 123 10.15 -20.21 5.94
N ILE A 124 9.23 -21.18 5.88
CA ILE A 124 7.90 -21.00 5.27
C ILE A 124 7.04 -19.92 5.94
N SER A 125 7.24 -19.69 7.24
CA SER A 125 6.60 -18.58 7.99
C SER A 125 7.09 -17.22 7.50
N VAL A 126 8.40 -17.04 7.32
CA VAL A 126 8.98 -15.80 6.75
C VAL A 126 8.50 -15.60 5.32
N LYS A 127 8.48 -16.65 4.47
CA LYS A 127 7.96 -16.53 3.09
C LYS A 127 6.47 -16.12 3.04
N ARG A 128 5.65 -16.60 3.97
CA ARG A 128 4.24 -16.17 4.12
C ARG A 128 4.13 -14.72 4.58
N LEU A 129 4.94 -14.30 5.55
CA LEU A 129 4.97 -12.92 6.05
C LEU A 129 5.40 -11.93 4.96
N ARG A 130 6.41 -12.25 4.15
CA ARG A 130 6.83 -11.43 3.00
C ARG A 130 5.71 -11.28 1.97
N LYS A 131 5.08 -12.38 1.55
CA LYS A 131 3.93 -12.35 0.61
C LYS A 131 2.75 -11.51 1.11
N ARG A 132 2.62 -11.36 2.44
CA ARG A 132 1.63 -10.49 3.09
C ARG A 132 2.09 -9.04 3.11
N GLN A 133 3.32 -8.75 3.52
CA GLN A 133 3.88 -7.40 3.54
C GLN A 133 3.89 -6.76 2.14
N MET A 134 4.25 -7.50 1.09
CA MET A 134 4.14 -7.04 -0.30
C MET A 134 2.71 -6.63 -0.67
N ARG A 135 1.70 -7.42 -0.24
CA ARG A 135 0.28 -7.09 -0.42
C ARG A 135 -0.12 -5.86 0.39
N ASN A 136 0.31 -5.72 1.65
CA ASN A 136 0.00 -4.55 2.49
C ASN A 136 0.56 -3.26 1.87
N PHE A 137 1.79 -3.29 1.36
CA PHE A 137 2.41 -2.17 0.65
C PHE A 137 1.67 -1.80 -0.64
N PHE A 138 1.36 -2.79 -1.48
CA PHE A 138 0.64 -2.54 -2.73
C PHE A 138 -0.82 -2.08 -2.48
N LEU A 139 -1.48 -2.64 -1.46
CA LEU A 139 -2.80 -2.22 -1.01
C LEU A 139 -2.78 -0.78 -0.52
N CYS A 140 -1.84 -0.41 0.36
CA CYS A 140 -1.64 0.97 0.82
C CYS A 140 -1.49 1.93 -0.37
N LEU A 141 -0.60 1.62 -1.31
CA LEU A 141 -0.41 2.42 -2.53
C LEU A 141 -1.71 2.58 -3.33
N MET A 142 -2.55 1.55 -3.39
CA MET A 142 -3.80 1.55 -4.17
C MET A 142 -5.02 2.10 -3.43
N VAL A 143 -4.94 2.39 -2.12
CA VAL A 143 -6.03 3.05 -1.36
C VAL A 143 -5.71 4.48 -0.90
N SER A 144 -4.46 4.92 -0.97
CA SER A 144 -4.09 6.32 -0.71
C SER A 144 -4.64 7.28 -1.78
N GLN A 145 -5.05 8.49 -1.39
CA GLN A 145 -5.39 9.56 -2.33
C GLN A 145 -4.14 10.09 -3.06
N GLY A 146 -4.32 10.55 -4.30
CA GLY A 146 -3.23 10.97 -5.19
C GLY A 146 -2.99 10.00 -6.34
N VAL A 147 -1.82 10.08 -6.97
CA VAL A 147 -1.47 9.27 -8.14
C VAL A 147 -0.45 8.19 -7.75
N PRO A 148 -0.82 6.90 -7.75
CA PRO A 148 0.12 5.82 -7.45
C PRO A 148 1.06 5.54 -8.63
N MET A 149 2.36 5.45 -8.35
CA MET A 149 3.38 4.97 -9.28
C MET A 149 3.90 3.61 -8.82
N ILE A 150 3.90 2.64 -9.74
CA ILE A 150 4.45 1.28 -9.55
C ILE A 150 5.80 1.21 -10.26
N HIS A 151 6.84 0.63 -9.64
CA HIS A 151 8.08 0.32 -10.36
C HIS A 151 7.97 -1.00 -11.13
N MET A 152 8.61 -1.07 -12.29
CA MET A 152 8.53 -2.21 -13.21
C MET A 152 8.88 -3.53 -12.53
N GLY A 153 7.91 -4.45 -12.49
CA GLY A 153 8.07 -5.79 -11.96
C GLY A 153 7.78 -5.92 -10.46
N ASP A 154 7.55 -4.82 -9.73
CA ASP A 154 7.03 -4.90 -8.36
C ASP A 154 5.71 -5.69 -8.34
N GLU A 155 4.88 -5.58 -9.39
CA GLU A 155 3.58 -6.26 -9.50
C GLU A 155 3.65 -7.79 -9.63
N TYR A 156 4.83 -8.36 -9.94
CA TYR A 156 5.08 -9.81 -9.86
C TYR A 156 6.06 -10.20 -8.75
N GLY A 157 6.62 -9.23 -8.03
CA GLY A 157 7.63 -9.47 -6.99
C GLY A 157 9.05 -9.64 -7.54
N HIS A 158 9.44 -8.84 -8.54
CA HIS A 158 10.81 -8.78 -9.07
C HIS A 158 11.84 -8.53 -7.97
N THR A 159 13.02 -9.15 -8.09
CA THR A 159 14.14 -9.01 -7.15
C THR A 159 15.43 -8.69 -7.89
N LYS A 160 16.23 -7.81 -7.28
CA LYS A 160 17.60 -7.47 -7.68
C LYS A 160 18.64 -8.20 -6.81
N GLY A 161 18.22 -9.22 -6.05
CA GLY A 161 19.06 -9.97 -5.12
C GLY A 161 19.59 -9.14 -3.94
N GLY A 162 18.89 -8.06 -3.59
CA GLY A 162 19.34 -7.09 -2.58
C GLY A 162 20.31 -6.03 -3.11
N ASN A 163 20.55 -5.93 -4.42
CA ASN A 163 21.21 -4.77 -5.01
C ASN A 163 20.22 -3.60 -5.13
N ASN A 164 20.45 -2.52 -4.38
CA ASN A 164 19.55 -1.35 -4.33
C ASN A 164 19.97 -0.20 -5.26
N ASN A 165 20.99 -0.40 -6.10
CA ASN A 165 21.53 0.60 -7.02
C ASN A 165 22.00 -0.07 -8.31
N THR A 166 21.08 -0.62 -9.11
CA THR A 166 21.41 -1.46 -10.27
C THR A 166 21.84 -0.69 -11.52
N TYR A 167 22.30 0.57 -11.38
CA TYR A 167 22.55 1.52 -12.49
C TYR A 167 23.53 1.01 -13.57
N CYS A 168 24.48 0.14 -13.22
CA CYS A 168 25.53 -0.37 -14.11
C CYS A 168 25.24 -1.75 -14.73
N HIS A 169 24.04 -2.32 -14.52
CA HIS A 169 23.72 -3.69 -14.88
C HIS A 169 22.79 -3.84 -16.09
N ASP A 170 23.37 -4.14 -17.26
CA ASP A 170 22.63 -4.56 -18.46
C ASP A 170 22.36 -6.08 -18.42
N ASN A 171 21.49 -6.51 -17.48
CA ASN A 171 21.15 -7.92 -17.27
C ASN A 171 19.79 -8.12 -16.58
N TYR A 172 19.47 -9.37 -16.24
CA TYR A 172 18.20 -9.81 -15.64
C TYR A 172 17.75 -9.06 -14.37
N MET A 173 18.65 -8.37 -13.66
CA MET A 173 18.29 -7.49 -12.54
C MET A 173 17.44 -6.29 -12.96
N ASN A 174 17.62 -5.80 -14.19
CA ASN A 174 16.90 -4.64 -14.74
C ASN A 174 15.96 -5.01 -15.91
N TYR A 175 15.88 -6.28 -16.30
CA TYR A 175 14.96 -6.75 -17.35
C TYR A 175 13.63 -7.23 -16.76
N PHE A 176 12.53 -7.02 -17.49
CA PHE A 176 11.22 -7.57 -17.15
C PHE A 176 11.22 -9.11 -17.32
N GLN A 177 10.98 -9.84 -16.24
CA GLN A 177 11.01 -11.31 -16.20
C GLN A 177 9.61 -11.88 -16.47
N TRP A 178 9.28 -12.03 -17.74
CA TRP A 178 7.97 -12.52 -18.21
C TRP A 178 7.61 -13.91 -17.68
N ASP A 179 8.60 -14.77 -17.45
CA ASP A 179 8.47 -16.07 -16.79
C ASP A 179 8.03 -15.92 -15.33
N LYS A 180 8.60 -14.97 -14.57
CA LYS A 180 8.23 -14.70 -13.18
C LYS A 180 6.88 -14.00 -13.04
N LYS A 181 6.53 -13.15 -14.00
CA LYS A 181 5.16 -12.65 -14.18
C LYS A 181 4.16 -13.79 -14.44
N GLU A 182 4.56 -14.86 -15.10
CA GLU A 182 3.67 -16.02 -15.33
C GLU A 182 3.61 -16.98 -14.13
N GLU A 183 4.73 -17.25 -13.46
CA GLU A 183 4.78 -18.01 -12.19
C GLU A 183 3.91 -17.39 -11.08
N SER A 184 3.83 -16.06 -11.03
CA SER A 184 3.04 -15.30 -10.05
C SER A 184 1.62 -14.97 -10.51
N SER A 185 1.23 -15.36 -11.74
CA SER A 185 -0.02 -14.95 -12.42
C SER A 185 -1.30 -15.27 -11.64
N SER A 186 -1.30 -16.34 -10.85
CA SER A 186 -2.42 -16.81 -10.02
C SER A 186 -2.35 -16.37 -8.55
N ASP A 187 -1.24 -15.75 -8.14
CA ASP A 187 -0.94 -15.34 -6.76
C ASP A 187 -0.79 -13.81 -6.65
N PHE A 188 0.43 -13.28 -6.56
CA PHE A 188 0.63 -11.86 -6.30
C PHE A 188 0.25 -10.96 -7.50
N PHE A 189 0.55 -11.38 -8.73
CA PHE A 189 0.15 -10.62 -9.92
C PHE A 189 -1.37 -10.58 -10.09
N ARG A 190 -2.08 -11.66 -9.71
CA ARG A 190 -3.56 -11.64 -9.60
C ARG A 190 -4.02 -10.57 -8.63
N PHE A 191 -3.46 -10.55 -7.42
CA PHE A 191 -3.81 -9.57 -6.38
C PHE A 191 -3.60 -8.13 -6.90
N CYS A 192 -2.40 -7.82 -7.41
CA CYS A 192 -2.05 -6.50 -7.94
C CYS A 192 -2.99 -6.04 -9.06
N ARG A 193 -3.31 -6.92 -10.01
CA ARG A 193 -4.25 -6.61 -11.10
C ARG A 193 -5.66 -6.31 -10.57
N LEU A 194 -6.15 -7.11 -9.62
CA LEU A 194 -7.50 -6.95 -9.06
C LEU A 194 -7.65 -5.66 -8.25
N ILE A 195 -6.68 -5.32 -7.39
CA ILE A 195 -6.75 -4.10 -6.59
C ILE A 195 -6.51 -2.83 -7.42
N THR A 196 -5.71 -2.90 -8.49
CA THR A 196 -5.58 -1.79 -9.47
C THR A 196 -6.90 -1.55 -10.21
N ASN A 197 -7.57 -2.61 -10.68
CA ASN A 197 -8.91 -2.49 -11.27
C ASN A 197 -9.92 -1.93 -10.25
N PHE A 198 -9.92 -2.43 -9.01
CA PHE A 198 -10.79 -1.92 -7.95
C PHE A 198 -10.58 -0.43 -7.69
N ARG A 199 -9.33 0.07 -7.67
CA ARG A 199 -9.06 1.52 -7.57
C ARG A 199 -9.70 2.30 -8.72
N HIS A 200 -9.64 1.81 -9.96
CA HIS A 200 -10.29 2.45 -11.10
C HIS A 200 -11.83 2.39 -11.06
N GLU A 201 -12.42 1.46 -10.31
CA GLU A 201 -13.87 1.35 -10.09
C GLU A 201 -14.38 2.12 -8.86
N CYS A 202 -13.49 2.69 -8.03
CA CYS A 202 -13.81 3.42 -6.81
C CYS A 202 -13.49 4.91 -6.97
N GLU A 203 -14.52 5.72 -7.23
CA GLU A 203 -14.45 7.18 -7.28
C GLU A 203 -13.87 7.77 -5.98
N ALA A 204 -14.14 7.16 -4.84
CA ALA A 204 -13.61 7.58 -3.55
C ALA A 204 -12.09 7.39 -3.39
N LEU A 205 -11.43 6.56 -4.19
CA LEU A 205 -9.98 6.35 -4.11
C LEU A 205 -9.18 7.26 -5.05
N GLY A 206 -9.85 8.10 -5.85
CA GLY A 206 -9.26 9.05 -6.79
C GLY A 206 -9.87 10.44 -6.69
N LEU A 207 -10.00 10.98 -5.46
CA LEU A 207 -10.70 12.24 -5.22
C LEU A 207 -10.00 13.47 -5.83
N ASP A 208 -10.83 14.36 -6.40
CA ASP A 208 -10.40 15.68 -6.85
C ASP A 208 -9.96 16.60 -5.70
N ASP A 209 -10.58 16.45 -4.52
CA ASP A 209 -10.30 17.27 -3.33
C ASP A 209 -9.93 16.41 -2.13
N PHE A 210 -9.26 17.01 -1.13
CA PHE A 210 -8.90 16.31 0.09
C PHE A 210 -10.16 15.77 0.81
N PRO A 211 -10.14 14.51 1.28
CA PRO A 211 -11.32 13.91 1.91
C PRO A 211 -11.74 14.68 3.16
N THR A 212 -13.02 15.06 3.21
CA THR A 212 -13.62 15.72 4.38
C THR A 212 -14.00 14.70 5.45
N ALA A 213 -14.22 15.15 6.69
CA ALA A 213 -14.68 14.29 7.80
C ALA A 213 -16.09 13.69 7.59
N GLU A 214 -16.86 14.20 6.62
CA GLU A 214 -18.12 13.62 6.18
C GLU A 214 -17.87 12.39 5.26
N ARG A 215 -16.76 12.39 4.52
CA ARG A 215 -16.43 11.38 3.51
C ARG A 215 -15.44 10.31 4.01
N LEU A 216 -14.60 10.63 4.99
CA LEU A 216 -13.63 9.71 5.60
C LEU A 216 -13.70 9.80 7.13
N GLN A 217 -13.91 8.66 7.80
CA GLN A 217 -13.99 8.57 9.26
C GLN A 217 -12.89 7.65 9.82
N TRP A 218 -12.02 8.15 10.70
CA TRP A 218 -10.93 7.38 11.30
C TRP A 218 -11.39 6.49 12.46
N HIS A 219 -10.82 5.30 12.56
CA HIS A 219 -11.19 4.25 13.51
C HIS A 219 -9.95 3.56 14.09
N GLY A 220 -10.12 2.94 15.26
CA GLY A 220 -9.13 2.03 15.86
C GLY A 220 -9.68 0.62 15.94
N HIS A 221 -9.26 -0.13 16.97
CA HIS A 221 -9.86 -1.42 17.32
C HIS A 221 -11.38 -1.33 17.61
N VAL A 222 -11.87 -0.13 17.89
CA VAL A 222 -13.29 0.22 18.09
C VAL A 222 -13.64 1.40 17.15
N PRO A 223 -14.88 1.49 16.63
CA PRO A 223 -15.31 2.56 15.74
C PRO A 223 -15.17 3.95 16.38
N GLY A 224 -14.74 4.93 15.59
CA GLY A 224 -14.59 6.33 16.00
C GLY A 224 -13.46 6.63 16.98
N THR A 225 -12.70 5.63 17.45
CA THR A 225 -11.58 5.81 18.40
C THR A 225 -10.23 5.39 17.79
N PRO A 226 -9.66 6.17 16.85
CA PRO A 226 -8.33 5.90 16.29
C PRO A 226 -7.22 6.11 17.32
N ASP A 227 -6.11 5.39 17.17
CA ASP A 227 -4.93 5.47 18.04
C ASP A 227 -3.76 6.16 17.31
N TRP A 228 -3.49 7.39 17.72
CA TRP A 228 -2.37 8.22 17.22
C TRP A 228 -1.17 8.25 18.19
N SER A 229 -1.09 7.33 19.16
CA SER A 229 0.08 7.20 20.04
C SER A 229 1.32 6.75 19.28
N GLU A 230 2.51 7.05 19.82
CA GLU A 230 3.79 6.58 19.26
C GLU A 230 3.83 5.05 19.13
N THR A 231 3.27 4.35 20.12
CA THR A 231 3.17 2.87 20.15
C THR A 231 2.12 2.28 19.22
N SER A 232 1.32 3.10 18.52
CA SER A 232 0.25 2.62 17.66
C SER A 232 0.78 1.73 16.53
N ARG A 233 0.00 0.70 16.21
CA ARG A 233 0.24 -0.29 15.13
C ARG A 233 -1.02 -0.61 14.34
N PHE A 234 -2.04 0.24 14.46
CA PHE A 234 -3.33 0.01 13.87
C PHE A 234 -3.90 1.33 13.34
N VAL A 235 -4.20 1.37 12.04
CA VAL A 235 -4.88 2.49 11.40
C VAL A 235 -6.00 1.93 10.55
N ALA A 236 -7.24 2.39 10.80
CA ALA A 236 -8.40 2.04 10.01
C ALA A 236 -9.27 3.28 9.72
N PHE A 237 -10.04 3.21 8.64
CA PHE A 237 -11.02 4.23 8.28
C PHE A 237 -12.18 3.62 7.52
N THR A 238 -13.36 4.27 7.59
CA THR A 238 -14.33 4.14 6.51
C THR A 238 -14.25 5.28 5.52
N MET A 239 -14.74 5.03 4.31
CA MET A 239 -14.78 5.99 3.22
C MET A 239 -16.04 5.82 2.37
N MET A 240 -16.74 6.91 2.08
CA MET A 240 -17.96 6.90 1.26
C MET A 240 -17.65 6.97 -0.24
N ASP A 241 -18.15 6.01 -1.00
CA ASP A 241 -18.00 5.87 -2.46
C ASP A 241 -19.38 5.86 -3.16
N SER A 242 -19.51 6.61 -4.26
CA SER A 242 -20.78 6.74 -4.97
C SER A 242 -21.20 5.51 -5.78
N VAL A 243 -20.29 4.56 -6.01
CA VAL A 243 -20.48 3.36 -6.84
C VAL A 243 -20.48 2.07 -6.01
N LYS A 244 -19.64 1.99 -4.96
CA LYS A 244 -19.46 0.82 -4.09
C LYS A 244 -20.15 0.91 -2.73
N GLY A 245 -20.69 2.07 -2.35
CA GLY A 245 -21.24 2.29 -1.01
C GLY A 245 -20.17 2.72 0.00
N GLU A 246 -20.21 2.22 1.22
CA GLU A 246 -19.16 2.51 2.21
C GLU A 246 -18.07 1.44 2.18
N LEU A 247 -16.81 1.88 2.12
CA LEU A 247 -15.62 1.04 2.26
C LEU A 247 -15.16 1.05 3.71
N TYR A 248 -14.73 -0.08 4.27
CA TYR A 248 -13.94 -0.14 5.51
C TYR A 248 -12.55 -0.67 5.18
N ILE A 249 -11.50 0.08 5.53
CA ILE A 249 -10.11 -0.25 5.20
C ILE A 249 -9.27 -0.20 6.48
N ALA A 250 -8.49 -1.24 6.75
CA ALA A 250 -7.67 -1.32 7.96
C ALA A 250 -6.30 -1.96 7.72
N PHE A 251 -5.30 -1.46 8.45
CA PHE A 251 -3.91 -1.91 8.46
C PHE A 251 -3.50 -2.26 9.90
N ASN A 252 -3.26 -3.54 10.17
CA ASN A 252 -2.65 -4.02 11.40
C ASN A 252 -1.16 -4.30 11.16
N THR A 253 -0.29 -3.40 11.61
CA THR A 253 1.17 -3.53 11.50
C THR A 253 1.79 -4.07 12.79
N SER A 254 0.97 -4.60 13.70
CA SER A 254 1.41 -5.27 14.92
C SER A 254 1.92 -6.67 14.63
N HIS A 255 2.83 -7.13 15.49
CA HIS A 255 3.27 -8.52 15.55
C HIS A 255 2.20 -9.46 16.15
N LEU A 256 1.14 -8.90 16.76
CA LEU A 256 0.00 -9.62 17.31
C LEU A 256 -1.22 -9.59 16.38
N PRO A 257 -2.06 -10.64 16.35
CA PRO A 257 -3.41 -10.56 15.80
C PRO A 257 -4.30 -9.68 16.69
N VAL A 258 -5.33 -9.07 16.10
CA VAL A 258 -6.28 -8.19 16.80
C VAL A 258 -7.72 -8.53 16.39
N MET A 259 -8.64 -8.43 17.35
CA MET A 259 -10.07 -8.34 17.05
C MET A 259 -10.42 -6.88 16.86
N VAL A 260 -11.15 -6.58 15.80
CA VAL A 260 -11.61 -5.22 15.45
C VAL A 260 -13.12 -5.20 15.47
N THR A 261 -13.71 -4.20 16.13
CA THR A 261 -15.14 -3.90 16.03
C THR A 261 -15.39 -2.95 14.86
N LEU A 262 -16.33 -3.33 13.99
CA LEU A 262 -16.72 -2.60 12.78
C LEU A 262 -17.82 -1.57 13.11
N PRO A 263 -17.95 -0.48 12.34
CA PRO A 263 -19.01 0.50 12.54
C PRO A 263 -20.38 -0.12 12.23
N GLU A 264 -21.30 -0.05 13.19
CA GLU A 264 -22.69 -0.50 12.98
C GLU A 264 -23.41 0.43 11.99
N ARG A 265 -24.14 -0.16 11.05
CA ARG A 265 -24.92 0.53 10.01
C ARG A 265 -26.28 -0.17 9.87
N THR A 266 -27.33 0.41 10.42
CA THR A 266 -28.66 -0.22 10.50
C THR A 266 -29.21 -0.57 9.11
N GLY A 267 -29.55 -1.85 8.89
CA GLY A 267 -30.00 -2.37 7.59
C GLY A 267 -28.87 -2.73 6.60
N TYR A 268 -27.62 -2.76 7.06
CA TYR A 268 -26.45 -3.11 6.27
C TYR A 268 -25.51 -4.05 7.04
N LYS A 269 -24.74 -4.83 6.30
CA LYS A 269 -23.70 -5.74 6.79
C LYS A 269 -22.38 -5.51 6.04
N TRP A 270 -21.26 -5.77 6.71
CA TRP A 270 -19.93 -5.73 6.09
C TRP A 270 -19.62 -7.07 5.40
N GLU A 271 -19.31 -7.08 4.11
CA GLU A 271 -18.76 -8.25 3.40
C GLU A 271 -17.25 -8.08 3.13
N PRO A 272 -16.43 -9.13 3.32
CA PRO A 272 -15.01 -9.05 3.01
C PRO A 272 -14.75 -9.05 1.50
N LEU A 273 -13.86 -8.15 1.05
CA LEU A 273 -13.36 -8.11 -0.32
C LEU A 273 -11.88 -8.48 -0.38
N VAL A 274 -11.07 -7.95 0.54
CA VAL A 274 -9.62 -8.16 0.61
C VAL A 274 -9.23 -8.58 2.01
N ASP A 275 -8.41 -9.62 2.13
CA ASP A 275 -7.71 -9.99 3.36
C ASP A 275 -6.32 -10.54 3.03
N THR A 276 -5.26 -9.74 3.27
CA THR A 276 -3.88 -10.16 3.00
C THR A 276 -3.40 -11.28 3.93
N SER A 277 -4.17 -11.64 4.96
CA SER A 277 -3.90 -12.80 5.81
C SER A 277 -3.99 -14.13 5.06
N LYS A 278 -4.84 -14.20 4.02
CA LYS A 278 -5.23 -15.40 3.27
C LYS A 278 -4.23 -15.79 2.17
N PRO A 279 -4.19 -17.07 1.77
CA PRO A 279 -3.57 -17.47 0.52
C PRO A 279 -4.43 -17.05 -0.68
N ALA A 280 -3.80 -16.77 -1.82
CA ALA A 280 -4.52 -16.68 -3.08
C ALA A 280 -5.24 -18.01 -3.41
N PRO A 281 -6.45 -17.97 -4.01
CA PRO A 281 -7.14 -16.77 -4.51
C PRO A 281 -8.00 -16.03 -3.47
N PHE A 282 -8.11 -16.55 -2.24
CA PHE A 282 -8.97 -16.00 -1.17
C PHE A 282 -8.46 -14.70 -0.54
N ASP A 283 -7.32 -14.18 -0.98
CA ASP A 283 -6.76 -12.88 -0.63
C ASP A 283 -7.52 -11.70 -1.26
N PHE A 284 -8.28 -11.97 -2.32
CA PHE A 284 -9.22 -11.04 -2.96
C PHE A 284 -10.46 -11.83 -3.42
N LEU A 285 -11.62 -11.60 -2.78
CA LEU A 285 -12.86 -12.36 -2.99
C LEU A 285 -13.68 -11.81 -4.17
N THR A 286 -13.26 -12.13 -5.39
CA THR A 286 -13.96 -11.75 -6.62
C THR A 286 -15.30 -12.50 -6.79
N PRO A 287 -16.33 -11.95 -7.47
CA PRO A 287 -17.64 -12.59 -7.58
C PRO A 287 -17.66 -13.93 -8.35
N ASP A 288 -16.66 -14.16 -9.21
CA ASP A 288 -16.45 -15.37 -10.01
C ASP A 288 -15.69 -16.49 -9.26
N LEU A 289 -15.24 -16.22 -8.02
CA LEU A 289 -14.38 -17.11 -7.25
C LEU A 289 -15.16 -18.34 -6.74
N PRO A 290 -14.77 -19.58 -7.11
CA PRO A 290 -15.38 -20.78 -6.56
C PRO A 290 -15.16 -20.83 -5.03
N GLU A 291 -16.17 -21.29 -4.30
CA GLU A 291 -16.18 -21.31 -2.83
C GLU A 291 -16.17 -19.92 -2.15
N ARG A 292 -16.46 -18.81 -2.87
CA ARG A 292 -16.63 -17.47 -2.27
C ARG A 292 -17.60 -17.48 -1.09
N GLU A 293 -18.76 -18.12 -1.25
CA GLU A 293 -19.80 -18.18 -0.22
C GLU A 293 -19.28 -18.89 1.04
N LEU A 294 -18.67 -20.08 0.89
CA LEU A 294 -18.03 -20.82 1.99
C LEU A 294 -16.90 -20.03 2.68
N ALA A 295 -16.15 -19.23 1.92
CA ALA A 295 -15.12 -18.35 2.46
C ALA A 295 -15.69 -17.16 3.27
N ILE A 296 -16.92 -16.73 2.96
CA ILE A 296 -17.65 -15.68 3.69
C ILE A 296 -18.38 -16.28 4.90
N GLU A 297 -18.95 -17.49 4.79
CA GLU A 297 -19.57 -18.22 5.91
C GLU A 297 -18.60 -18.43 7.08
N GLN A 298 -17.30 -18.66 6.80
CA GLN A 298 -16.24 -18.72 7.82
C GLN A 298 -16.13 -17.44 8.66
N TYR A 299 -16.63 -16.31 8.16
CA TYR A 299 -16.65 -15.02 8.84
C TYR A 299 -18.03 -14.59 9.34
N ALA A 300 -19.12 -15.24 8.91
CA ALA A 300 -20.49 -14.82 9.24
C ALA A 300 -20.66 -14.56 10.74
N HIS A 301 -20.36 -15.54 11.59
CA HIS A 301 -20.46 -15.39 13.06
C HIS A 301 -19.64 -14.24 13.68
N PHE A 302 -18.63 -13.71 12.99
CA PHE A 302 -17.92 -12.50 13.40
C PHE A 302 -18.61 -11.25 12.85
N LEU A 303 -18.96 -11.25 11.56
CA LEU A 303 -19.60 -10.13 10.86
C LEU A 303 -21.01 -9.83 11.42
N ASP A 304 -21.78 -10.86 11.76
CA ASP A 304 -23.09 -10.78 12.46
C ASP A 304 -22.97 -10.03 13.80
N ALA A 305 -21.80 -10.08 14.44
CA ALA A 305 -21.47 -9.40 15.69
C ALA A 305 -20.74 -8.05 15.47
N ASN A 306 -20.63 -7.57 14.23
CA ASN A 306 -19.78 -6.45 13.81
C ASN A 306 -18.31 -6.59 14.30
N LEU A 307 -17.74 -7.79 14.18
CA LEU A 307 -16.35 -8.10 14.51
C LEU A 307 -15.57 -8.59 13.27
N TYR A 308 -14.26 -8.34 13.25
CA TYR A 308 -13.35 -8.96 12.30
C TYR A 308 -12.03 -9.41 12.96
N PRO A 309 -11.61 -10.68 12.80
CA PRO A 309 -10.30 -11.16 13.26
C PRO A 309 -9.20 -10.81 12.25
N MET A 310 -8.41 -9.77 12.53
CA MET A 310 -7.22 -9.41 11.73
C MET A 310 -5.97 -10.14 12.24
N LEU A 311 -5.26 -10.82 11.34
CA LEU A 311 -4.00 -11.47 11.68
C LEU A 311 -2.86 -10.44 11.84
N ASN A 312 -1.71 -10.84 12.38
CA ASN A 312 -0.55 -9.97 12.50
C ASN A 312 0.00 -9.54 11.12
N TYR A 313 0.54 -8.32 11.06
CA TYR A 313 1.04 -7.71 9.81
C TYR A 313 0.06 -7.86 8.64
N SER A 314 -1.23 -7.60 8.80
CA SER A 314 -2.27 -7.81 7.77
C SER A 314 -3.03 -6.55 7.43
N SER A 315 -3.77 -6.58 6.33
CA SER A 315 -4.59 -5.46 5.88
C SER A 315 -5.84 -5.98 5.17
N ILE A 316 -6.96 -5.26 5.33
CA ILE A 316 -8.27 -5.67 4.83
C ILE A 316 -9.00 -4.55 4.10
N ILE A 317 -9.89 -4.94 3.18
CA ILE A 317 -10.99 -4.09 2.68
C ILE A 317 -12.29 -4.88 2.85
N LEU A 318 -13.27 -4.25 3.50
CA LEU A 318 -14.65 -4.71 3.57
C LEU A 318 -15.55 -3.72 2.81
N LEU A 319 -16.63 -4.23 2.22
CA LEU A 319 -17.67 -3.43 1.56
C LEU A 319 -18.94 -3.44 2.40
N LEU A 320 -19.59 -2.29 2.54
CA LEU A 320 -20.91 -2.22 3.15
C LEU A 320 -21.97 -2.64 2.12
N THR A 321 -22.74 -3.67 2.45
CA THR A 321 -23.79 -4.23 1.59
C THR A 321 -25.15 -4.18 2.31
N PRO A 322 -26.27 -3.97 1.61
CA PRO A 322 -27.59 -4.04 2.22
C PRO A 322 -27.84 -5.42 2.84
N ASP A 323 -28.38 -5.45 4.06
CA ASP A 323 -28.81 -6.70 4.66
C ASP A 323 -30.17 -7.09 4.09
N LEU A 324 -30.20 -8.17 3.30
CA LEU A 324 -31.42 -8.72 2.71
C LEU A 324 -32.21 -9.63 3.67
N THR A 325 -31.79 -9.72 4.94
CA THR A 325 -32.41 -10.55 5.99
C THR A 325 -32.96 -9.75 7.18
N ALA A 326 -32.84 -8.41 7.16
CA ALA A 326 -33.30 -7.48 8.20
C ALA A 326 -34.72 -6.92 7.98
#